data_AF-A0A392NYI8-F1
#
_entry.id   AF-A0A392NYI8-F1
#
_cell.length_a   1.000
_cell.length_b   1.000
_cell.length_c   1.000
_cell.angle_alpha   90.00
_cell.angle_beta   90.00
_cell.angle_gamma   90.00
#
_symmetry.space_group_name_H-M   'P 1'
#
loop_
_entity.id
_entity.type
_entity.pdbx_description
1 polymer ?
#
loop_
_entity_poly.entity_id
_entity_poly.type
_entity_poly.pdbx_seq_one_letter_code
_entity_poly.pdbx_strand_id
1 'polypeptide(L)'
;MDIQREGEERLDRAMANSKWLMIYPDVKLLNLLASHYDHSPILLQSSPLIRNGKTYSFRFENIWLKEDDIEDVVEESWGRDSGDDIIRKTDRCAEKLKGWGRRKRMRFKQEMMECSEEMERLRGCHDLMNTGRYKE
;
A
#
# COMPACT_ATOMS: atom_id res chain seq x y z
N MET A 1 15.45 21.29 -10.19
CA MET A 1 15.66 21.25 -11.65
C MET A 1 14.77 20.15 -12.17
N ASP A 2 13.62 20.53 -12.70
CA ASP A 2 12.64 19.62 -13.27
C ASP A 2 13.19 19.07 -14.58
N ILE A 3 13.55 17.79 -14.57
CA ILE A 3 13.87 17.05 -15.79
C ILE A 3 12.53 16.82 -16.49
N GLN A 4 12.25 17.63 -17.50
CA GLN A 4 11.17 17.36 -18.45
C GLN A 4 11.52 16.06 -19.18
N ARG A 5 10.61 15.08 -19.14
CA ARG A 5 10.71 13.78 -19.83
C ARG A 5 9.88 13.83 -21.11
N GLU A 6 10.46 13.45 -22.24
CA GLU A 6 9.79 13.39 -23.54
C GLU A 6 8.88 12.17 -23.61
N GLY A 7 7.55 12.39 -23.62
CA GLY A 7 6.53 11.34 -23.80
C GLY A 7 5.44 11.30 -22.73
N GLU A 8 5.63 11.96 -21.60
CA GLU A 8 4.59 12.12 -20.57
C GLU A 8 4.17 13.59 -20.48
N GLU A 9 2.97 13.90 -20.95
CA GLU A 9 2.41 15.24 -20.77
C GLU A 9 1.91 15.42 -19.34
N ARG A 10 2.53 16.35 -18.59
CA ARG A 10 2.06 16.75 -17.25
C ARG A 10 0.89 17.74 -17.39
N LEU A 11 -0.30 17.18 -17.61
CA LEU A 11 -1.54 17.96 -17.77
C LEU A 11 -2.16 18.38 -16.43
N ASP A 12 -2.04 17.55 -15.40
CA ASP A 12 -2.63 17.82 -14.09
C ASP A 12 -1.73 18.74 -13.23
N ARG A 13 -2.31 19.84 -12.71
CA ARG A 13 -1.60 20.86 -11.91
C ARG A 13 -2.48 21.33 -10.74
N ALA A 14 -1.85 21.61 -9.60
CA ALA A 14 -2.49 22.28 -8.47
C ALA A 14 -1.94 23.70 -8.30
N MET A 15 -2.82 24.66 -8.05
CA MET A 15 -2.46 26.07 -7.79
C MET A 15 -2.85 26.44 -6.36
N ALA A 16 -1.97 27.17 -5.67
CA ALA A 16 -2.20 27.64 -4.31
C ALA A 16 -1.80 29.11 -4.17
N ASN A 17 -2.53 29.85 -3.34
CA ASN A 17 -2.15 31.22 -2.97
C ASN A 17 -1.32 31.22 -1.67
N SER A 18 -0.61 32.33 -1.41
CA SER A 18 0.28 32.44 -0.25
C SER A 18 -0.44 32.22 1.07
N LYS A 19 -1.69 32.69 1.20
CA LYS A 19 -2.51 32.50 2.41
C LYS A 19 -2.78 31.01 2.67
N TRP A 20 -3.01 30.23 1.62
CA TRP A 20 -3.25 28.80 1.71
C TRP A 20 -1.98 28.02 2.06
N LEU A 21 -0.83 28.37 1.48
CA LEU A 21 0.47 27.78 1.83
C LEU A 21 0.88 28.06 3.28
N MET A 22 0.47 29.20 3.85
CA MET A 22 0.67 29.49 5.27
C MET A 22 -0.16 28.59 6.18
N ILE A 23 -1.34 28.12 5.72
CA ILE A 23 -2.20 27.19 6.48
C ILE A 23 -1.67 25.76 6.38
N TYR A 24 -1.07 25.38 5.25
CA TYR A 24 -0.55 24.04 4.98
C TYR A 24 0.94 24.09 4.58
N PRO A 25 1.85 24.40 5.52
CA PRO A 25 3.27 24.56 5.23
C PRO A 25 3.94 23.26 4.74
N ASP A 26 3.42 22.11 5.16
CA ASP A 26 3.95 20.78 4.81
C ASP A 26 3.23 20.13 3.59
N VAL A 27 2.51 20.94 2.80
CA VAL A 27 1.77 20.42 1.65
C VAL A 27 2.69 19.75 0.63
N LYS A 28 2.27 18.59 0.12
CA LYS A 28 2.94 17.90 -0.99
C LYS A 28 1.96 17.58 -2.10
N LEU A 29 2.43 17.69 -3.33
CA LEU A 29 1.72 17.21 -4.52
C LEU A 29 2.47 15.99 -5.05
N LEU A 30 1.82 14.83 -5.08
CA LEU A 30 2.41 13.56 -5.48
C LEU A 30 1.66 13.02 -6.70
N ASN A 31 2.40 12.59 -7.73
CA ASN A 31 1.82 11.82 -8.83
C ASN A 31 1.86 10.34 -8.43
N LEU A 32 0.69 9.70 -8.32
CA LEU A 32 0.57 8.29 -7.99
C LEU A 32 0.73 7.45 -9.26
N LEU A 33 1.48 6.35 -9.16
CA LEU A 33 1.62 5.40 -10.26
C LEU A 33 0.27 4.70 -10.48
N ALA A 34 -0.23 4.79 -11.72
CA ALA A 34 -1.35 3.98 -12.18
C ALA A 34 -0.82 2.83 -13.04
N SER A 35 -1.22 1.60 -12.72
CA SER A 35 -0.86 0.39 -13.48
C SER A 35 -1.79 0.12 -14.67
N HIS A 36 -3.02 0.65 -14.65
CA HIS A 36 -4.07 0.32 -15.62
C HIS A 36 -4.73 1.53 -16.27
N TYR A 37 -4.35 2.75 -15.87
CA TYR A 37 -4.87 3.99 -16.44
C TYR A 37 -3.76 4.70 -17.21
N ASP A 38 -4.12 5.26 -18.36
CA ASP A 38 -3.33 6.21 -19.14
C ASP A 38 -3.06 7.53 -18.39
N HIS A 39 -3.85 7.80 -17.34
CA HIS A 39 -3.66 8.92 -16.43
C HIS A 39 -3.12 8.49 -15.05
N SER A 40 -2.14 9.23 -14.54
CA SER A 40 -1.57 9.05 -13.20
C SER A 40 -2.27 9.99 -12.20
N PRO A 41 -3.00 9.48 -11.18
CA PRO A 41 -3.72 10.32 -10.23
C PRO A 41 -2.79 11.28 -9.49
N ILE A 42 -3.24 12.52 -9.26
CA ILE A 42 -2.54 13.49 -8.41
C ILE A 42 -3.11 13.47 -6.98
N LEU A 43 -2.23 13.31 -5.99
CA LEU A 43 -2.54 13.39 -4.57
C LEU A 43 -2.01 14.69 -3.98
N LEU A 44 -2.92 15.54 -3.50
CA LEU A 44 -2.60 16.69 -2.67
C LEU A 44 -2.63 16.27 -1.19
N GLN A 45 -1.45 16.17 -0.57
CA GLN A 45 -1.30 15.81 0.82
C GLN A 45 -1.09 17.08 1.66
N SER A 46 -2.13 17.50 2.40
CA SER A 46 -2.12 18.73 3.20
C SER A 46 -1.79 18.52 4.69
N SER A 47 -1.74 17.26 5.15
CA SER A 47 -1.31 16.92 6.51
C SER A 47 -0.39 15.69 6.50
N PRO A 48 0.51 15.55 7.49
CA PRO A 48 1.19 14.28 7.71
C PRO A 48 0.14 13.17 7.91
N LEU A 49 0.40 11.97 7.36
CA LEU A 49 -0.42 10.80 7.67
C LEU A 49 -0.24 10.49 9.16
N ILE A 50 -1.11 11.05 10.00
CA ILE A 50 -1.22 10.64 11.38
C ILE A 50 -1.80 9.23 11.34
N ARG A 51 -0.95 8.22 11.49
CA ARG A 51 -1.41 6.85 11.75
C ARG A 51 -2.01 6.86 13.14
N ASN A 52 -3.30 7.17 13.24
CA ASN A 52 -4.00 7.08 14.52
C ASN A 52 -3.76 5.67 15.07
N GLY A 53 -3.11 5.59 16.23
CA GLY A 53 -2.92 4.36 16.99
C GLY A 53 -4.25 3.89 17.54
N LYS A 54 -5.18 3.51 16.66
CA LYS A 54 -6.40 2.82 17.08
C LYS A 54 -5.96 1.46 17.60
N THR A 55 -6.23 1.20 18.87
CA THR A 55 -6.24 -0.13 19.46
C THR A 55 -7.18 -0.97 18.61
N TYR A 56 -6.61 -1.73 17.68
CA TYR A 56 -7.40 -2.57 16.78
C TYR A 56 -7.93 -3.72 17.63
N SER A 57 -9.23 -3.67 17.93
CA SER A 57 -9.97 -4.87 18.31
C SER A 57 -9.80 -5.88 17.18
N PHE A 58 -9.64 -7.15 17.53
CA PHE A 58 -9.53 -8.21 16.54
C PHE A 58 -10.73 -8.17 15.59
N ARG A 59 -10.44 -8.26 14.28
CA ARG A 59 -11.44 -8.47 13.24
C ARG A 59 -10.90 -9.50 12.27
N PHE A 60 -11.72 -10.50 11.98
CA PHE A 60 -11.43 -11.45 10.92
C PHE A 60 -11.59 -10.75 9.57
N GLU A 61 -10.63 -10.94 8.67
CA GLU A 61 -10.70 -10.40 7.31
C GLU A 61 -11.07 -11.52 6.34
N ASN A 62 -12.12 -11.33 5.53
CA ASN A 62 -12.58 -12.35 4.58
C ASN A 62 -11.51 -12.80 3.58
N ILE A 63 -10.51 -11.95 3.31
CA ILE A 63 -9.39 -12.29 2.44
C ILE A 63 -8.56 -13.46 3.00
N TRP A 64 -8.53 -13.65 4.31
CA TRP A 64 -7.79 -14.73 4.96
C TRP A 64 -8.29 -16.12 4.55
N LEU A 65 -9.56 -16.24 4.14
CA LEU A 65 -10.11 -17.49 3.62
C LEU A 65 -9.50 -17.90 2.27
N LYS A 66 -8.74 -17.02 1.63
CA LYS A 66 -8.01 -17.31 0.38
C LYS A 66 -6.55 -17.67 0.62
N GLU A 67 -6.08 -17.62 1.86
CA GLU A 67 -4.72 -18.01 2.21
C GLU A 67 -4.68 -19.52 2.48
N ASP A 68 -3.74 -20.23 1.86
CA ASP A 68 -3.65 -21.69 1.95
C ASP A 68 -3.41 -22.19 3.38
N ASP A 69 -2.78 -21.38 4.24
CA ASP A 69 -2.39 -21.72 5.62
C ASP A 69 -3.40 -21.28 6.69
N ILE A 70 -4.58 -20.76 6.32
CA ILE A 70 -5.57 -20.28 7.30
C ILE A 70 -6.13 -21.43 8.16
N GLU A 71 -6.39 -22.58 7.55
CA GLU A 71 -6.97 -23.74 8.22
C GLU A 71 -6.02 -24.28 9.29
N ASP A 72 -4.73 -24.41 8.95
CA ASP A 72 -3.68 -24.84 9.88
C ASP A 72 -3.59 -23.91 11.11
N VAL A 73 -3.64 -22.60 10.89
CA VAL A 73 -3.58 -21.60 11.97
C VAL A 73 -4.80 -21.72 12.89
N VAL A 74 -5.99 -21.95 12.33
CA VAL A 74 -7.21 -22.14 13.11
C VAL A 74 -7.15 -23.46 13.89
N GLU A 75 -6.78 -24.57 13.26
CA GLU A 75 -6.69 -25.88 13.93
C GLU A 75 -5.66 -25.85 15.07
N GLU A 76 -4.47 -25.31 14.81
CA GLU A 76 -3.40 -25.19 15.79
C GLU A 76 -3.81 -24.28 16.96
N SER A 77 -4.56 -23.20 16.69
CA SER A 77 -4.98 -22.24 17.72
C SER A 77 -6.19 -22.71 18.53
N TRP A 78 -7.09 -23.48 17.93
CA TRP A 78 -8.26 -24.02 18.62
C TRP A 78 -7.86 -25.04 19.68
N GLY A 79 -6.80 -25.82 19.42
CA GLY A 79 -6.28 -26.83 20.35
C GLY A 79 -7.13 -28.09 20.40
N ARG A 80 -6.50 -29.23 20.70
CA ARG A 80 -7.14 -30.56 20.69
C ARG A 80 -7.86 -30.92 22.00
N ASP A 81 -7.64 -30.15 23.05
CA ASP A 81 -8.12 -30.50 24.38
C ASP A 81 -9.59 -30.08 24.60
N SER A 82 -10.41 -30.99 25.12
CA SER A 82 -11.85 -30.80 25.29
C SER A 82 -12.23 -30.06 26.58
N GLY A 83 -11.26 -29.82 27.48
CA GLY A 83 -11.50 -29.21 28.79
C GLY A 83 -11.54 -27.67 28.84
N ASP A 84 -11.16 -26.98 27.76
CA ASP A 84 -11.12 -25.52 27.72
C ASP A 84 -12.49 -24.91 27.33
N ASP A 85 -12.87 -23.84 28.03
CA ASP A 85 -14.06 -23.04 27.72
C ASP A 85 -13.99 -22.42 26.31
N ILE A 86 -15.13 -22.37 25.63
CA ILE A 86 -15.23 -21.90 24.23
C ILE A 86 -14.79 -20.44 24.06
N ILE A 87 -15.01 -19.61 25.08
CA ILE A 87 -14.57 -18.20 25.06
C ILE A 87 -13.04 -18.14 25.04
N ARG A 88 -12.39 -18.92 25.90
CA ARG A 88 -10.91 -19.01 25.94
C ARG A 88 -10.33 -19.53 24.63
N LYS A 89 -10.98 -20.53 24.02
CA LYS A 89 -10.55 -21.06 22.70
C LYS A 89 -10.66 -19.99 21.62
N THR A 90 -11.75 -19.22 21.63
CA THR A 90 -12.00 -18.15 20.66
C THR A 90 -11.01 -17.00 20.85
N ASP A 91 -10.73 -16.57 22.07
CA ASP A 91 -9.75 -15.52 22.36
C ASP A 91 -8.33 -15.92 21.93
N ARG A 92 -7.96 -17.18 22.20
CA ARG A 92 -6.67 -17.74 21.77
C ARG A 92 -6.56 -17.77 20.23
N CYS A 93 -7.61 -18.22 19.56
CA CYS A 93 -7.70 -18.22 18.10
C CYS A 93 -7.59 -16.79 17.54
N ALA A 94 -8.33 -15.85 18.11
CA ALA A 94 -8.30 -14.44 17.72
C ALA A 94 -6.89 -13.83 17.83
N GLU A 95 -6.17 -14.06 18.93
CA GLU A 95 -4.82 -13.52 19.09
C GLU A 95 -3.79 -14.18 18.15
N LYS A 96 -3.89 -15.50 17.90
CA LYS A 96 -3.07 -16.17 16.88
C LYS A 96 -3.35 -15.62 15.47
N LEU A 97 -4.61 -15.52 15.09
CA LEU A 97 -5.04 -14.99 13.80
C LEU A 97 -4.63 -13.52 13.62
N LYS A 98 -4.71 -12.71 14.67
CA LYS A 98 -4.23 -11.32 14.66
C LYS A 98 -2.74 -11.23 14.36
N GLY A 99 -1.93 -12.06 15.01
CA GLY A 99 -0.49 -12.13 14.77
C GLY A 99 -0.17 -12.60 13.35
N TRP A 100 -0.83 -13.67 12.90
CA TRP A 100 -0.69 -14.22 11.56
C TRP A 100 -1.13 -13.23 10.46
N GLY A 101 -2.31 -12.62 10.60
CA GLY A 101 -2.84 -11.63 9.66
C GLY A 101 -1.97 -10.38 9.57
N ARG A 102 -1.33 -9.96 10.67
CA ARG A 102 -0.34 -8.87 10.64
C ARG A 102 0.88 -9.23 9.78
N ARG A 103 1.38 -10.48 9.87
CA ARG A 103 2.51 -10.95 9.04
C ARG A 103 2.12 -10.98 7.56
N LYS A 104 0.98 -11.55 7.22
CA LYS A 104 0.45 -11.58 5.84
C LYS A 104 0.32 -10.16 5.27
N ARG A 105 -0.29 -9.24 6.02
CA ARG A 105 -0.43 -7.83 5.62
C ARG A 105 0.92 -7.15 5.37
N MET A 106 1.94 -7.40 6.20
CA MET A 106 3.26 -6.81 5.98
C MET A 106 3.94 -7.39 4.74
N ARG A 107 3.81 -8.71 4.49
CA ARG A 107 4.31 -9.34 3.27
C ARG A 107 3.66 -8.75 2.03
N PHE A 108 2.32 -8.65 1.98
CA PHE A 108 1.61 -8.03 0.86
C PHE A 108 2.02 -6.57 0.64
N LYS A 109 2.23 -5.80 1.71
CA LYS A 109 2.72 -4.42 1.59
C LYS A 109 4.13 -4.36 1.00
N GLN A 110 4.99 -5.29 1.38
CA GLN A 110 6.34 -5.38 0.85
C GLN A 110 6.31 -5.74 -0.63
N GLU A 111 5.54 -6.76 -1.02
CA GLU A 111 5.34 -7.15 -2.43
C GLU A 111 4.75 -6.01 -3.28
N MET A 112 3.78 -5.26 -2.74
CA MET A 112 3.25 -4.07 -3.41
C MET A 112 4.30 -2.96 -3.56
N MET A 113 5.15 -2.76 -2.54
CA MET A 113 6.21 -1.74 -2.59
C MET A 113 7.26 -2.11 -3.63
N GLU A 114 7.72 -3.36 -3.62
CA GLU A 114 8.67 -3.89 -4.62
C GLU A 114 8.10 -3.80 -6.05
N CYS A 115 6.83 -4.16 -6.23
CA CYS A 115 6.17 -4.01 -7.52
C CYS A 115 6.08 -2.53 -7.95
N SER A 116 5.77 -1.63 -7.02
CA SER A 116 5.73 -0.19 -7.29
C SER A 116 7.11 0.37 -7.65
N GLU A 117 8.17 -0.04 -6.95
CA GLU A 117 9.55 0.36 -7.24
C GLU A 117 10.02 -0.18 -8.59
N GLU A 118 9.71 -1.44 -8.91
CA GLU A 118 10.06 -2.03 -10.21
C GLU A 118 9.31 -1.34 -11.35
N MET A 119 8.03 -1.00 -11.17
CA MET A 119 7.29 -0.19 -12.13
C MET A 119 7.94 1.18 -12.35
N GLU A 120 8.44 1.82 -11.28
CA GLU A 120 9.14 3.10 -11.37
C GLU A 120 10.50 2.97 -12.08
N ARG A 121 11.23 1.87 -11.83
CA ARG A 121 12.51 1.56 -12.48
C ARG A 121 12.34 1.27 -13.97
N LEU A 122 11.36 0.46 -14.34
CA LEU A 122 11.08 0.09 -15.74
C LEU A 122 10.62 1.30 -16.56
N ARG A 123 9.86 2.23 -15.96
CA ARG A 123 9.59 3.54 -16.58
C ARG A 123 10.88 4.27 -16.93
N GLY A 124 11.85 4.33 -16.02
CA GLY A 124 13.15 4.96 -16.28
C GLY A 124 14.01 4.26 -17.34
N CYS A 125 13.75 3.00 -17.66
CA CYS A 125 14.51 2.23 -18.65
C CYS A 125 13.91 2.32 -20.07
N HIS A 126 12.58 2.45 -20.18
CA HIS A 126 11.91 2.74 -21.45
C HIS A 126 12.40 4.06 -22.07
N ASP A 127 12.79 5.03 -21.23
CA ASP A 127 13.38 6.31 -21.63
C ASP A 127 14.72 6.16 -22.40
N LEU A 128 15.53 5.14 -22.10
CA LEU A 128 16.86 4.95 -22.72
C LEU A 128 16.80 4.19 -24.06
N MET A 129 15.81 3.32 -24.27
CA MET A 129 15.70 2.57 -25.53
C MET A 129 15.05 3.37 -26.68
N ASN A 130 14.34 4.46 -26.38
CA ASN A 130 13.67 5.26 -27.41
C ASN A 130 14.58 6.31 -28.08
N THR A 131 15.72 6.64 -27.48
CA THR A 131 16.69 7.62 -28.01
C THR A 131 17.58 7.08 -29.15
N GLY A 132 17.46 5.79 -29.50
CA GLY A 132 18.26 5.15 -30.55
C GLY A 132 17.60 5.05 -31.93
N ARG A 133 16.34 5.47 -32.10
CA ARG A 133 15.57 5.18 -33.34
C ARG A 133 15.26 6.35 -34.25
N TYR A 134 15.72 7.55 -33.95
CA TYR A 134 15.55 8.70 -34.85
C TYR A 134 16.90 9.32 -35.20
N LYS A 135 17.58 8.69 -36.15
CA LYS A 135 18.58 9.34 -37.02
C LYS A 135 18.22 9.02 -38.47
N GLU A 136 17.42 9.87 -39.07
CA GLU A 136 17.43 10.18 -40.51
C GLU A 136 17.28 11.70 -40.67
#